data_AF-A0A957ZQ08-F1
#
_entry.id   AF-A0A957ZQ08-F1
#
_cell.length_a   1.000
_cell.length_b   1.000
_cell.length_c   1.000
_cell.angle_alpha   90.00
_cell.angle_beta   90.00
_cell.angle_gamma   90.00
#
_symmetry.space_group_name_H-M   'P 1'
#
loop_
_entity.id
_entity.type
_entity.pdbx_description
1 polymer ?
#
loop_
_entity_poly.entity_id
_entity_poly.type
_entity_poly.pdbx_seq_one_letter_code
_entity_poly.pdbx_strand_id
1 'polypeptide(L)'
;MNRATRINVTTVGVIFGFSGMTHGFAEILQGNTPTNGLFINAIAAGSSWTRWAEGGEGAFTIIPNFLITGILAMLVGLAIVVWSIGYVHKPRGPLVYLLLFILLFLVGGGIGQVPFFISAWAVSTRIHRPLHWWRNILPLAARQRLAQLWPGLLAVAALLILTALV
;
A
#
# COMPACT_ATOMS: atom_id res chain seq x y z
N MET A 1 2.10 0.91 -23.83
CA MET A 1 1.86 0.93 -22.37
C MET A 1 0.72 -0.01 -22.05
N ASN A 2 0.88 -0.92 -21.08
CA ASN A 2 -0.18 -1.80 -20.61
C ASN A 2 -1.07 -1.05 -19.60
N ARG A 3 -2.28 -0.70 -20.05
CA ARG A 3 -3.26 0.04 -19.22
C ARG A 3 -3.72 -0.77 -18.01
N ALA A 4 -3.97 -2.07 -18.17
CA ALA A 4 -4.42 -2.92 -17.08
C ALA A 4 -3.34 -3.04 -15.98
N THR A 5 -2.07 -3.22 -16.37
CA THR A 5 -0.95 -3.21 -15.42
C THR A 5 -0.87 -1.89 -14.68
N ARG A 6 -0.97 -0.75 -15.39
CA ARG A 6 -0.95 0.57 -14.76
C ARG A 6 -2.11 0.73 -13.76
N ILE A 7 -3.33 0.34 -14.13
CA ILE A 7 -4.50 0.45 -13.24
C ILE A 7 -4.28 -0.38 -11.98
N ASN A 8 -3.88 -1.64 -12.09
CA ASN A 8 -3.64 -2.50 -10.93
C ASN A 8 -2.58 -1.92 -9.98
N VAL A 9 -1.44 -1.49 -10.52
CA VAL A 9 -0.37 -0.88 -9.71
C VAL A 9 -0.84 0.42 -9.07
N THR A 10 -1.63 1.23 -9.79
CA THR A 10 -2.20 2.46 -9.25
C THR A 10 -3.16 2.16 -8.11
N THR A 11 -4.08 1.20 -8.28
CA THR A 11 -5.05 0.79 -7.26
C THR A 11 -4.34 0.31 -6.00
N VAL A 12 -3.34 -0.57 -6.12
CA VAL A 12 -2.57 -1.04 -4.96
C VAL A 12 -1.84 0.13 -4.29
N GLY A 13 -1.19 0.99 -5.07
CA GLY A 13 -0.53 2.19 -4.55
C GLY A 13 -1.47 3.10 -3.76
N VAL A 14 -2.68 3.33 -4.28
CA VAL A 14 -3.70 4.15 -3.59
C VAL A 14 -4.16 3.49 -2.30
N ILE A 15 -4.51 2.19 -2.35
CA ILE A 15 -4.96 1.44 -1.17
C ILE A 15 -3.93 1.50 -0.04
N PHE A 16 -2.67 1.17 -0.33
CA PHE A 16 -1.65 1.14 0.70
C PHE A 16 -1.13 2.54 1.08
N GLY A 17 -1.24 3.52 0.19
CA GLY A 17 -1.04 4.92 0.55
C GLY A 17 -2.04 5.37 1.63
N PHE A 18 -3.33 5.05 1.45
CA PHE A 18 -4.35 5.30 2.48
C PHE A 18 -4.14 4.46 3.74
N SER A 19 -3.78 3.17 3.61
CA SER A 19 -3.45 2.33 4.76
C SER A 19 -2.33 2.93 5.61
N GLY A 20 -1.24 3.39 4.98
CA GLY A 20 -0.17 4.09 5.68
C GLY A 20 -0.61 5.39 6.35
N MET A 21 -1.56 6.12 5.75
CA MET A 21 -2.15 7.32 6.37
C MET A 21 -3.03 6.96 7.58
N THR A 22 -3.78 5.86 7.55
CA THR A 22 -4.55 5.37 8.71
C THR A 22 -3.62 5.01 9.86
N HIS A 23 -2.54 4.28 9.58
CA HIS A 23 -1.48 4.00 10.57
C HIS A 23 -0.93 5.31 11.14
N GLY A 24 -0.57 6.26 10.29
CA GLY A 24 0.00 7.52 10.74
C GLY A 24 -0.96 8.37 11.58
N PHE A 25 -2.26 8.35 11.24
CA PHE A 25 -3.28 8.99 12.05
C PHE A 25 -3.36 8.35 13.45
N ALA A 26 -3.39 7.02 13.53
CA ALA A 26 -3.41 6.31 14.81
C ALA A 26 -2.16 6.58 15.66
N GLU A 27 -0.98 6.66 15.03
CA GLU A 27 0.28 7.02 15.70
C GLU A 27 0.28 8.46 16.20
N ILE A 28 -0.25 9.42 15.44
CA ILE A 28 -0.41 10.82 15.89
C ILE A 28 -1.27 10.90 17.14
N LEU A 29 -2.34 10.09 17.25
CA LEU A 29 -3.22 10.07 18.42
C LEU A 29 -2.50 9.60 19.69
N GLN A 30 -1.39 8.88 19.58
CA GLN A 30 -0.54 8.51 20.73
C GLN A 30 0.34 9.68 21.21
N GLY A 31 0.40 10.77 20.44
CA GLY A 31 1.01 12.04 20.82
C GLY A 31 2.55 12.03 20.78
N ASN A 32 3.14 13.07 21.38
CA ASN A 32 4.60 13.24 21.46
C ASN A 32 5.20 12.30 22.52
N THR A 33 5.06 11.00 22.29
CA THR A 33 5.51 9.93 23.18
C THR A 33 6.59 9.11 22.50
N PRO A 34 7.60 8.64 23.25
CA PRO A 34 8.65 7.79 22.69
C PRO A 34 8.05 6.45 22.25
N THR A 35 8.61 5.86 21.20
CA THR A 35 8.26 4.48 20.82
C THR A 35 8.95 3.47 21.76
N ASN A 36 8.34 2.30 21.92
CA ASN A 36 8.87 1.23 22.78
C ASN A 36 9.85 0.30 22.05
N GLY A 37 10.36 0.71 20.87
CA GLY A 37 11.23 -0.09 20.01
C GLY A 37 11.04 0.23 18.53
N LEU A 38 11.63 -0.61 17.67
CA LEU A 38 11.48 -0.52 16.22
C LEU A 38 10.14 -1.10 15.73
N PHE A 39 9.65 -2.12 16.42
CA PHE A 39 8.32 -2.67 16.19
C PHE A 39 7.35 -2.00 17.16
N ILE A 40 6.33 -1.38 16.60
CA ILE A 40 5.34 -0.61 17.33
C ILE A 40 3.93 -1.07 16.97
N ASN A 41 2.98 -0.72 17.82
CA ASN A 41 1.56 -0.82 17.51
C ASN A 41 1.08 0.58 17.13
N ALA A 42 0.61 0.74 15.90
CA ALA A 42 0.10 2.02 15.41
C ALA A 42 -1.18 2.43 16.15
N ILE A 43 -2.00 1.46 16.54
CA ILE A 43 -3.16 1.65 17.40
C ILE A 43 -2.77 1.33 18.85
N ALA A 44 -2.97 2.29 19.76
CA ALA A 44 -2.69 2.10 21.18
C ALA A 44 -3.56 0.97 21.76
N ALA A 45 -2.93 0.08 22.53
CA ALA A 45 -3.62 -1.01 23.21
C ALA A 45 -4.71 -0.47 24.16
N GLY A 46 -5.90 -1.07 24.11
CA GLY A 46 -7.04 -0.66 24.95
C GLY A 46 -7.73 0.63 24.51
N SER A 47 -7.32 1.24 23.40
CA SER A 47 -8.07 2.35 22.80
C SER A 47 -9.39 1.87 22.20
N SER A 48 -10.37 2.76 22.08
CA SER A 48 -11.66 2.51 21.40
C SER A 48 -11.52 2.13 19.91
N TRP A 49 -10.32 2.30 19.34
CA TRP A 49 -9.96 1.98 17.96
C TRP A 49 -9.33 0.59 17.82
N THR A 50 -9.19 -0.15 18.92
CA THR A 50 -8.61 -1.49 18.92
C THR A 50 -9.50 -2.47 18.14
N ARG A 51 -9.03 -2.96 17.00
CA ARG A 51 -9.79 -3.84 16.09
C ARG A 51 -9.69 -5.34 16.45
N TRP A 52 -8.65 -5.74 17.18
CA TRP A 52 -8.33 -7.14 17.46
C TRP A 52 -8.04 -7.33 18.95
N ALA A 53 -8.33 -8.52 19.49
CA ALA A 53 -8.19 -8.82 20.91
C ALA A 53 -6.75 -8.66 21.44
N GLU A 54 -5.76 -8.80 20.55
CA GLU A 54 -4.33 -8.67 20.86
C GLU A 54 -3.84 -7.21 20.90
N GLY A 55 -4.65 -6.25 20.44
CA GLY A 55 -4.26 -4.84 20.37
C GLY A 55 -3.25 -4.53 19.25
N GLY A 56 -3.51 -3.46 18.51
CA GLY A 56 -2.51 -2.85 17.63
C GLY A 56 -2.45 -3.38 16.20
N GLU A 57 -2.42 -2.45 15.24
CA GLU A 57 -1.90 -2.75 13.90
C GLU A 57 -0.39 -2.61 13.93
N GLY A 58 0.33 -3.72 13.72
CA GLY A 58 1.78 -3.75 13.78
C GLY A 58 2.43 -2.88 12.70
N ALA A 59 3.36 -2.03 13.11
CA ALA A 59 4.15 -1.18 12.25
C ALA A 59 5.64 -1.27 12.62
N PHE A 60 6.48 -0.91 11.65
CA PHE A 60 7.92 -0.76 11.85
C PHE A 60 8.28 0.70 11.71
N THR A 61 9.11 1.23 12.60
CA THR A 61 9.64 2.59 12.49
C THR A 61 11.06 2.67 13.02
N ILE A 62 11.91 3.45 12.36
CA ILE A 62 13.23 3.83 12.88
C ILE A 62 13.18 5.13 13.70
N ILE A 63 12.01 5.77 13.78
CA ILE A 63 11.82 7.06 14.44
C ILE A 63 11.34 6.81 15.85
N PRO A 64 12.08 7.26 16.88
CA PRO A 64 11.76 6.95 18.28
C PRO A 64 10.66 7.84 18.86
N ASN A 65 9.64 8.19 18.07
CA ASN A 65 8.55 9.09 18.49
C ASN A 65 7.27 8.86 17.67
N PHE A 66 6.14 8.62 18.34
CA PHE A 66 4.87 8.32 17.68
C PHE A 66 4.32 9.48 16.85
N LEU A 67 4.33 10.72 17.38
CA LEU A 67 3.84 11.89 16.64
C LEU A 67 4.60 12.11 15.33
N ILE A 68 5.93 12.07 15.37
CA ILE A 68 6.76 12.27 14.18
C ILE A 68 6.59 11.11 13.19
N THR A 69 6.57 9.87 13.70
CA THR A 69 6.32 8.67 12.90
C THR A 69 5.00 8.83 12.13
N GLY A 70 3.92 9.19 12.83
CA GLY A 70 2.61 9.29 12.20
C GLY A 70 2.50 10.42 11.17
N ILE A 71 3.10 11.58 11.43
CA ILE A 71 3.17 12.67 10.43
C ILE A 71 3.90 12.19 9.17
N LEU A 72 5.04 11.52 9.32
CA LEU A 72 5.80 11.03 8.18
C LEU A 72 5.06 9.91 7.43
N ALA A 73 4.42 8.98 8.13
CA ALA A 73 3.60 7.95 7.52
C ALA A 73 2.46 8.55 6.68
N MET A 74 1.78 9.59 7.19
CA MET A 74 0.74 10.30 6.43
C MET A 74 1.29 11.00 5.19
N LEU A 75 2.40 11.73 5.31
CA LEU A 75 3.02 12.45 4.19
C LEU A 75 3.53 11.50 3.11
N VAL A 76 4.18 10.40 3.50
CA VAL A 76 4.70 9.39 2.57
C VAL A 76 3.54 8.62 1.93
N GLY A 77 2.49 8.29 2.69
CA GLY A 77 1.27 7.69 2.15
C GLY A 77 0.61 8.56 1.07
N LEU A 78 0.48 9.87 1.32
CA LEU A 78 0.01 10.83 0.33
C LEU A 78 0.93 10.88 -0.90
N ALA A 79 2.25 10.90 -0.69
CA ALA A 79 3.22 10.89 -1.79
C ALA A 79 3.06 9.63 -2.66
N ILE A 80 2.81 8.46 -2.05
CA ILE A 80 2.52 7.21 -2.78
C ILE A 80 1.24 7.36 -3.62
N VAL A 81 0.16 7.90 -3.07
CA VAL A 81 -1.10 8.12 -3.81
C VAL A 81 -0.85 8.99 -5.04
N VAL A 82 -0.22 10.16 -4.84
CA VAL A 82 0.09 11.11 -5.92
C VAL A 82 1.02 10.48 -6.96
N TRP A 83 2.06 9.77 -6.51
CA TRP A 83 3.02 9.11 -7.39
C TRP A 83 2.38 8.00 -8.23
N SER A 84 1.52 7.20 -7.61
CA SER A 84 0.82 6.08 -8.24
C SER A 84 -0.08 6.57 -9.37
N ILE A 85 -0.86 7.63 -9.12
CA ILE A 85 -1.78 8.20 -10.11
C ILE A 85 -1.03 8.87 -11.26
N GLY A 86 -0.06 9.74 -10.92
CA GLY A 86 0.57 10.66 -11.86
C GLY A 86 1.81 10.12 -12.55
N TYR A 87 2.61 9.28 -11.91
CA TYR A 87 4.02 9.12 -12.28
C TYR A 87 4.54 7.68 -12.36
N VAL A 88 3.78 6.68 -11.92
CA VAL A 88 4.24 5.27 -11.94
C VAL A 88 4.57 4.72 -13.34
N HIS A 89 4.01 5.35 -14.37
CA HIS A 89 4.28 5.02 -15.78
C HIS A 89 5.49 5.76 -16.36
N LYS A 90 6.22 6.56 -15.60
CA LYS A 90 7.43 7.25 -16.10
C LYS A 90 8.63 6.29 -16.12
N PRO A 91 9.74 6.61 -16.81
CA PRO A 91 10.90 5.71 -16.93
C PRO A 91 11.47 5.19 -15.60
N ARG A 92 11.46 6.03 -14.55
CA ARG A 92 11.86 5.67 -13.18
C ARG A 92 10.67 5.42 -12.23
N GLY A 93 9.45 5.37 -12.77
CA GLY A 93 8.21 5.23 -12.02
C GLY A 93 8.22 4.05 -11.04
N PRO A 94 8.55 2.82 -11.48
CA PRO A 94 8.70 1.65 -10.62
C PRO A 94 9.72 1.82 -9.49
N LEU A 95 10.88 2.42 -9.77
CA LEU A 95 11.93 2.60 -8.77
C LEU A 95 11.46 3.55 -7.67
N VAL A 96 10.92 4.71 -8.03
CA VAL A 96 10.41 5.67 -7.04
C VAL A 96 9.24 5.09 -6.26
N TYR A 97 8.36 4.33 -6.92
CA TYR A 97 7.28 3.60 -6.24
C TYR A 97 7.82 2.67 -5.16
N LEU A 98 8.83 1.84 -5.47
CA LEU A 98 9.47 0.97 -4.47
C LEU A 98 10.11 1.76 -3.34
N LEU A 99 10.86 2.83 -3.66
CA LEU A 99 11.53 3.64 -2.64
C LEU A 99 10.53 4.31 -1.69
N LEU A 100 9.39 4.79 -2.20
CA LEU A 100 8.33 5.34 -1.37
C LEU A 100 7.72 4.28 -0.44
N PHE A 101 7.53 3.05 -0.91
CA PHE A 101 7.02 1.96 -0.06
C PHE A 101 8.02 1.49 0.98
N ILE A 102 9.30 1.42 0.63
CA ILE A 102 10.38 1.17 1.61
C ILE A 102 10.39 2.29 2.65
N LEU A 103 10.30 3.55 2.22
CA LEU A 103 10.24 4.68 3.13
C LEU A 103 9.02 4.59 4.03
N LEU A 104 7.83 4.28 3.49
CA LEU A 104 6.59 4.12 4.26
C LEU A 104 6.73 3.02 5.33
N PHE A 105 7.36 1.89 4.99
CA PHE A 105 7.66 0.82 5.93
C PHE A 105 8.64 1.25 7.04
N LEU A 106 9.61 2.12 6.74
CA LEU A 106 10.60 2.60 7.72
C LEU A 106 10.05 3.67 8.67
N VAL A 107 8.92 4.29 8.35
CA VAL A 107 8.36 5.43 9.11
C VAL A 107 6.97 5.14 9.70
N GLY A 108 6.57 3.88 9.85
CA GLY A 108 5.34 3.52 10.58
C GLY A 108 4.13 3.11 9.74
N GLY A 109 4.21 3.02 8.41
CA GLY A 109 3.05 2.75 7.56
C GLY A 109 2.52 1.30 7.55
N GLY A 110 2.81 0.51 8.58
CA GLY A 110 2.31 -0.86 8.76
C GLY A 110 3.19 -1.95 8.15
N ILE A 111 3.15 -3.14 8.77
CA ILE A 111 3.90 -4.33 8.31
C ILE A 111 3.11 -5.07 7.22
N GLY A 112 1.78 -5.00 7.26
CA GLY A 112 0.90 -5.74 6.33
C GLY A 112 1.12 -5.40 4.85
N GLN A 113 1.65 -4.22 4.54
CA GLN A 113 1.93 -3.81 3.15
C GLN A 113 3.10 -4.53 2.47
N VAL A 114 4.01 -5.14 3.23
CA VAL A 114 5.26 -5.73 2.71
C VAL A 114 5.05 -6.69 1.54
N PRO A 115 4.22 -7.75 1.66
CA PRO A 115 3.98 -8.67 0.55
C PRO A 115 3.32 -8.00 -0.68
N PHE A 116 2.51 -6.96 -0.46
CA PHE A 116 1.77 -6.30 -1.52
C PHE A 116 2.62 -5.31 -2.31
N PHE A 117 3.48 -4.52 -1.66
CA PHE A 117 4.30 -3.56 -2.41
C PHE A 117 5.39 -4.25 -3.23
N ILE A 118 5.94 -5.38 -2.76
CA ILE A 118 6.94 -6.15 -3.51
C ILE A 118 6.33 -6.67 -4.82
N SER A 119 5.13 -7.26 -4.73
CA SER A 119 4.41 -7.76 -5.90
C SER A 119 3.95 -6.63 -6.83
N ALA A 120 3.40 -5.54 -6.28
CA ALA A 120 2.99 -4.37 -7.07
C ALA A 120 4.18 -3.70 -7.77
N TRP A 121 5.32 -3.56 -7.09
CA TRP A 121 6.54 -3.06 -7.70
C TRP A 121 7.00 -3.97 -8.85
N ALA A 122 7.08 -5.28 -8.63
CA ALA A 122 7.49 -6.23 -9.67
C ALA A 122 6.59 -6.11 -10.92
N VAL A 123 5.27 -6.00 -10.72
CA VAL A 123 4.29 -5.77 -11.78
C VAL A 123 4.50 -4.40 -12.46
N SER A 124 4.83 -3.36 -11.70
CA SER A 124 5.06 -2.00 -12.24
C SER A 124 6.24 -1.93 -13.22
N THR A 125 7.28 -2.76 -13.05
CA THR A 125 8.41 -2.84 -14.00
C THR A 125 7.99 -3.28 -15.40
N ARG A 126 6.79 -3.87 -15.54
CA ARG A 126 6.26 -4.40 -16.80
C ARG A 126 5.25 -3.47 -17.48
N ILE A 127 5.00 -2.25 -16.97
CA ILE A 127 4.03 -1.30 -17.58
C ILE A 127 4.31 -1.00 -19.06
N HIS A 128 5.59 -0.98 -19.48
CA HIS A 128 5.99 -0.74 -20.88
C HIS A 128 6.35 -2.01 -21.64
N ARG A 129 6.23 -3.18 -21.02
CA ARG A 129 6.61 -4.46 -21.64
C ARG A 129 5.36 -5.24 -22.05
N PRO A 130 5.37 -5.89 -23.21
CA PRO A 130 4.29 -6.77 -23.60
C PRO A 130 4.27 -8.05 -22.74
N LEU A 131 3.07 -8.48 -22.33
CA LEU A 131 2.85 -9.68 -21.51
C LEU A 131 2.68 -10.93 -22.39
N HIS A 132 3.66 -11.24 -23.24
CA HIS A 132 3.56 -12.36 -24.19
C HIS A 132 3.39 -13.73 -23.53
N TRP A 133 4.02 -13.96 -22.39
CA TRP A 133 3.94 -15.23 -21.66
C TRP A 133 2.51 -15.60 -21.28
N TRP A 134 1.75 -14.63 -20.73
CA TRP A 134 0.34 -14.82 -20.39
C TRP A 134 -0.55 -15.09 -21.61
N ARG A 135 -0.19 -14.58 -22.78
CA ARG A 135 -0.92 -14.87 -24.04
C ARG A 135 -0.73 -16.31 -24.49
N ASN A 136 0.37 -16.95 -24.11
CA ASN A 136 0.73 -18.30 -24.56
C ASN A 136 0.23 -19.39 -23.61
N ILE A 137 0.02 -19.08 -22.33
CA ILE A 137 -0.42 -20.05 -21.31
C ILE A 137 -1.94 -20.14 -21.20
N LEU A 138 -2.64 -19.00 -21.31
CA LEU A 138 -4.08 -18.96 -21.09
C LEU A 138 -4.87 -19.13 -22.40
N PRO A 139 -5.84 -20.07 -22.45
CA PRO A 139 -6.79 -20.17 -23.55
C PRO A 139 -7.53 -18.84 -23.77
N LEU A 140 -7.86 -18.53 -25.04
CA LEU A 140 -8.51 -17.27 -25.42
C LEU A 140 -9.80 -17.00 -24.62
N ALA A 141 -10.65 -18.02 -24.47
CA ALA A 141 -11.91 -17.92 -23.76
C ALA A 141 -11.73 -17.61 -22.27
N ALA A 142 -10.75 -18.26 -21.61
CA ALA A 142 -10.42 -17.99 -20.21
C ALA A 142 -9.90 -16.56 -20.03
N ARG A 143 -9.02 -16.11 -20.92
CA ARG A 143 -8.50 -14.74 -20.91
C ARG A 143 -9.59 -13.69 -21.06
N GLN A 144 -10.56 -13.91 -21.95
CA GLN A 144 -11.69 -12.99 -22.16
C GLN A 144 -12.58 -12.90 -20.92
N ARG A 145 -12.95 -14.04 -20.33
CA ARG A 145 -13.76 -14.07 -19.09
C ARG A 145 -13.04 -13.39 -17.93
N LEU A 146 -11.75 -13.69 -17.72
CA LEU A 146 -10.95 -13.04 -16.68
C LEU A 146 -10.87 -11.53 -16.90
N ALA A 147 -10.63 -11.07 -18.13
CA ALA A 147 -10.57 -9.64 -18.44
C ALA A 147 -11.91 -8.91 -18.23
N GLN A 148 -13.04 -9.59 -18.45
CA GLN A 148 -14.38 -9.04 -18.20
C GLN A 148 -14.70 -8.93 -16.70
N LEU A 149 -14.34 -9.95 -15.92
CA LEU A 149 -14.61 -9.99 -14.47
C LEU A 149 -13.66 -9.10 -13.66
N TRP A 150 -12.42 -8.92 -14.15
CA TRP A 150 -11.35 -8.26 -13.39
C TRP A 150 -11.68 -6.86 -12.87
N PRO A 151 -12.26 -5.93 -13.65
CA PRO A 151 -12.55 -4.59 -13.15
C PRO A 151 -13.54 -4.60 -11.97
N GLY A 152 -14.57 -5.45 -12.05
CA GLY A 152 -15.54 -5.60 -10.97
C GLY A 152 -14.91 -6.21 -9.72
N LEU A 153 -14.14 -7.28 -9.86
CA LEU A 153 -13.41 -7.90 -8.75
C LEU A 153 -12.43 -6.94 -8.10
N LEU A 154 -11.67 -6.19 -8.90
CA LEU A 154 -10.71 -5.20 -8.39
C LEU A 154 -11.42 -4.08 -7.64
N ALA A 155 -12.56 -3.59 -8.16
CA ALA A 155 -13.33 -2.54 -7.50
C ALA A 155 -13.92 -3.02 -6.16
N VAL A 156 -14.54 -4.21 -6.15
CA VAL A 156 -15.09 -4.80 -4.91
C VAL A 156 -13.97 -5.06 -3.90
N ALA A 157 -12.85 -5.65 -4.31
CA ALA A 157 -11.72 -5.88 -3.42
C ALA A 157 -11.14 -4.57 -2.88
N ALA A 158 -10.98 -3.55 -3.71
CA ALA A 158 -10.50 -2.24 -3.29
C ALA A 158 -11.44 -1.60 -2.26
N LEU A 159 -12.76 -1.64 -2.50
CA LEU A 159 -13.75 -1.13 -1.56
C LEU A 159 -13.70 -1.88 -0.23
N LEU A 160 -13.69 -3.22 -0.25
CA LEU A 160 -13.61 -4.04 0.95
C LEU A 160 -12.35 -3.73 1.77
N ILE A 161 -11.19 -3.61 1.12
CA ILE A 161 -9.94 -3.27 1.80
C ILE A 161 -10.03 -1.86 2.40
N LEU A 162 -10.48 -0.87 1.63
CA LEU A 162 -10.62 0.50 2.14
C LEU A 162 -11.60 0.60 3.31
N THR A 163 -12.71 -0.16 3.28
CA THR A 163 -13.65 -0.23 4.40
C THR A 163 -13.06 -0.92 5.62
N ALA A 164 -12.17 -1.90 5.43
CA ALA A 164 -11.49 -2.55 6.55
C ALA A 164 -10.46 -1.62 7.23
N LEU A 165 -10.00 -0.57 6.55
CA LEU A 165 -9.08 0.44 7.12
C LEU A 165 -9.80 1.48 7.99
N VAL A 166 -11.11 1.69 7.84
CA VAL A 166 -11.93 2.66 8.62
C VAL A 166 -12.70 1.95 9.73
#